data_AF-A0AAW7WT87-F1
#
_entry.id   AF-A0AAW7WT87-F1
#
_cell.length_a   1.000
_cell.length_b   1.000
_cell.length_c   1.000
_cell.angle_alpha   90.00
_cell.angle_beta   90.00
_cell.angle_gamma   90.00
#
_symmetry.space_group_name_H-M   'P 1'
#
loop_
_entity.id
_entity.type
_entity.pdbx_description
1 polymer ?
#
loop_
_entity_poly.entity_id
_entity_poly.type
_entity_poly.pdbx_seq_one_letter_code
_entity_poly.pdbx_strand_id
1 'polypeptide(L)'
;MRILFTGFDPFGGEKINPAGEAVKMMKNEIQGAEILKLEVPTVFGKAGEVLKKAVEQYRPDAVVCVGQAGGRAAITPEMIAVNIMDARIPDNAGNKPCHELIIKEGREAYFSSLPVKDIEKNLNDNGIPSSVSYGADNE
;
A
#
# COMPACT_ATOMS: atom_id res chain seq x y z
N MET A 1 -1.20 -20.87 -2.62
CA MET A 1 -1.51 -19.43 -2.77
C MET A 1 -0.23 -18.65 -2.59
N ARG A 2 -0.04 -17.59 -3.37
CA ARG A 2 1.11 -16.67 -3.31
C ARG A 2 0.59 -15.25 -3.12
N ILE A 3 1.05 -14.58 -2.08
CA ILE A 3 0.65 -13.20 -1.78
C ILE A 3 1.88 -12.31 -1.84
N LEU A 4 1.80 -11.21 -2.58
CA LEU A 4 2.81 -10.17 -2.63
C LEU A 4 2.47 -9.06 -1.65
N PHE A 5 3.33 -8.85 -0.65
CA PHE A 5 3.28 -7.70 0.25
C PHE A 5 4.30 -6.65 -0.19
N THR A 6 3.87 -5.39 -0.28
CA THR A 6 4.77 -4.27 -0.51
C THR A 6 4.81 -3.32 0.68
N GLY A 7 5.97 -2.73 0.94
CA GLY A 7 6.14 -1.60 1.86
C GLY A 7 7.00 -0.52 1.22
N PHE A 8 6.78 0.73 1.59
CA PHE A 8 7.57 1.85 1.09
C PHE A 8 8.92 1.97 1.81
N ASP A 9 9.91 2.54 1.12
CA ASP A 9 11.14 3.05 1.72
C ASP A 9 10.85 4.29 2.61
N PRO A 10 11.81 4.74 3.43
CA PRO A 10 11.67 5.97 4.22
C PRO A 10 11.50 7.22 3.34
N PHE A 11 10.68 8.17 3.79
CA PHE A 11 10.41 9.42 3.07
C PHE A 11 10.13 10.57 4.04
N GLY A 12 10.01 11.81 3.52
CA GLY A 12 9.62 12.97 4.34
C GLY A 12 10.63 13.34 5.43
N GLY A 13 11.89 12.92 5.29
CA GLY A 13 12.95 13.13 6.29
C GLY A 13 13.03 12.05 7.38
N GLU A 14 12.12 11.07 7.36
CA GLU A 14 12.15 9.95 8.29
C GLU A 14 13.27 8.97 7.96
N LYS A 15 13.84 8.34 8.99
CA LYS A 15 14.93 7.35 8.84
C LYS A 15 14.41 5.93 8.60
N ILE A 16 13.15 5.69 8.96
CA ILE A 16 12.49 4.39 8.84
C ILE A 16 11.09 4.58 8.29
N ASN A 17 10.56 3.54 7.65
CA ASN A 17 9.14 3.46 7.31
C ASN A 17 8.58 2.19 7.98
N PRO A 18 7.66 2.30 8.96
CA PRO A 18 7.13 1.17 9.69
C PRO A 18 6.39 0.18 8.78
N ALA A 19 5.84 0.62 7.65
CA ALA A 19 5.24 -0.29 6.67
C ALA A 19 6.30 -1.20 6.03
N GLY A 20 7.41 -0.62 5.57
CA GLY A 20 8.55 -1.37 5.04
C GLY A 20 9.14 -2.34 6.06
N GLU A 21 9.33 -1.88 7.29
CA GLU A 21 9.87 -2.72 8.37
C GLU A 21 8.92 -3.86 8.75
N ALA A 22 7.61 -3.60 8.86
CA ALA A 22 6.62 -4.63 9.14
C ALA A 22 6.60 -5.73 8.07
N VAL A 23 6.66 -5.36 6.78
CA VAL A 23 6.70 -6.32 5.67
C VAL A 23 7.97 -7.18 5.71
N LYS A 24 9.13 -6.58 6.00
CA LYS A 24 10.41 -7.32 6.14
C LYS A 24 10.32 -8.39 7.22
N MET A 25 9.70 -8.07 8.36
CA MET A 25 9.57 -8.94 9.53
C MET A 25 8.60 -10.12 9.35
N MET A 26 7.75 -10.12 8.32
CA MET A 26 6.78 -11.21 8.11
C MET A 26 7.47 -12.58 7.92
N LYS A 27 6.77 -13.67 8.21
CA LYS A 27 7.25 -15.01 7.81
C LYS A 27 7.15 -15.15 6.29
N ASN A 28 7.99 -15.98 5.70
CA ASN A 28 7.92 -16.29 4.26
C ASN A 28 6.76 -17.24 3.91
N GLU A 29 6.14 -17.83 4.92
CA GLU A 29 4.94 -18.66 4.76
C GLU A 29 3.97 -18.40 5.92
N ILE A 30 2.69 -18.23 5.60
CA ILE A 30 1.60 -18.07 6.57
C ILE A 30 0.44 -18.98 6.13
N GLN A 31 0.06 -19.94 6.98
CA GLN A 31 -1.05 -20.86 6.72
C GLN A 31 -0.95 -21.57 5.34
N GLY A 32 0.25 -21.96 4.92
CA GLY A 32 0.50 -22.61 3.62
C GLY A 32 0.51 -21.66 2.41
N ALA A 33 0.36 -20.35 2.62
CA ALA A 33 0.53 -19.34 1.58
C ALA A 33 1.98 -18.82 1.56
N GLU A 34 2.58 -18.79 0.37
CA GLU A 34 3.88 -18.16 0.14
C GLU A 34 3.75 -16.64 0.23
N ILE A 35 4.62 -16.02 1.03
CA ILE A 35 4.66 -14.57 1.25
C ILE A 35 5.87 -13.99 0.53
N LEU A 36 5.60 -13.28 -0.56
CA LEU A 36 6.59 -12.47 -1.28
C LEU A 36 6.61 -11.07 -0.68
N LYS A 37 7.80 -10.48 -0.59
CA LYS A 37 8.03 -9.18 0.03
C LYS A 37 8.77 -8.28 -0.95
N LEU A 38 8.34 -7.04 -1.06
CA LEU A 38 8.94 -6.07 -1.97
C LEU A 38 8.95 -4.68 -1.33
N GLU A 39 10.12 -4.09 -1.22
CA GLU A 39 10.23 -2.67 -0.91
C GLU A 39 10.05 -1.86 -2.20
N VAL A 40 9.18 -0.84 -2.18
CA VAL A 40 8.94 0.06 -3.31
C VAL A 40 9.41 1.48 -2.97
N PRO A 41 9.93 2.24 -3.96
CA PRO A 41 10.39 3.59 -3.71
C PRO A 41 9.23 4.55 -3.47
N THR A 42 9.39 5.51 -2.56
CA THR A 42 8.46 6.63 -2.38
C THR A 42 8.74 7.68 -3.45
N VAL A 43 8.42 7.32 -4.70
CA VAL A 43 8.56 8.14 -5.89
C VAL A 43 7.35 7.91 -6.79
N PHE A 44 6.65 8.99 -7.16
CA PHE A 44 5.45 8.94 -8.00
C PHE A 44 5.75 8.23 -9.33
N GLY A 45 4.81 7.40 -9.78
CA GLY A 45 4.95 6.56 -10.97
C GLY A 45 5.89 5.35 -10.79
N LYS A 46 7.08 5.55 -10.22
CA LYS A 46 8.11 4.51 -10.08
C LYS A 46 7.69 3.37 -9.14
N ALA A 47 6.99 3.68 -8.04
CA ALA A 47 6.42 2.64 -7.16
C ALA A 47 5.49 1.68 -7.93
N GLY A 48 4.62 2.25 -8.77
CA GLY A 48 3.70 1.49 -9.62
C GLY A 48 4.40 0.65 -10.68
N GLU A 49 5.47 1.17 -11.30
CA GLU A 49 6.29 0.41 -12.25
C GLU A 49 6.98 -0.80 -11.60
N VAL A 50 7.55 -0.62 -10.41
CA VAL A 50 8.20 -1.70 -9.65
C VAL A 50 7.18 -2.76 -9.25
N LEU A 51 6.02 -2.33 -8.74
CA LEU A 51 4.94 -3.25 -8.38
C LEU A 51 4.42 -4.02 -9.61
N LYS A 52 4.20 -3.33 -10.75
CA LYS A 52 3.73 -3.97 -11.99
C LYS A 52 4.69 -5.06 -12.46
N LYS A 53 6.01 -4.77 -12.49
CA LYS A 53 7.03 -5.76 -12.86
C LYS A 53 7.02 -6.96 -11.91
N ALA A 54 6.87 -6.74 -10.60
CA ALA A 54 6.79 -7.81 -9.62
C ALA A 54 5.53 -8.67 -9.82
N VAL A 55 4.38 -8.06 -10.11
CA VAL A 55 3.14 -8.80 -10.41
C VAL A 55 3.30 -9.65 -11.68
N GLU A 56 3.91 -9.10 -12.73
CA GLU A 56 4.19 -9.84 -13.98
C GLU A 56 5.17 -11.00 -13.75
N GLN A 57 6.22 -10.79 -12.97
CA GLN A 57 7.26 -11.79 -12.68
C GLN A 57 6.74 -12.91 -11.77
N TYR A 58 6.09 -12.55 -10.66
CA TYR A 58 5.74 -13.51 -9.61
C TYR A 58 4.34 -14.08 -9.77
N ARG A 59 3.47 -13.44 -10.56
CA ARG A 59 2.06 -13.82 -10.76
C ARG A 59 1.36 -14.19 -9.44
N PRO A 60 1.34 -13.28 -8.44
CA PRO A 60 0.71 -13.57 -7.16
C PRO A 60 -0.82 -13.69 -7.31
N ASP A 61 -1.45 -14.44 -6.42
CA ASP A 61 -2.91 -14.55 -6.33
C ASP A 61 -3.54 -13.31 -5.68
N ALA A 62 -2.78 -12.61 -4.82
CA ALA A 62 -3.18 -11.36 -4.19
C ALA A 62 -1.99 -10.40 -3.97
N VAL A 63 -2.27 -9.11 -3.95
CA VAL A 63 -1.30 -8.04 -3.65
C VAL A 63 -1.83 -7.23 -2.47
N VAL A 64 -0.98 -6.98 -1.48
CA VAL A 64 -1.27 -6.15 -0.31
C VAL A 64 -0.21 -5.06 -0.21
N CYS A 65 -0.60 -3.82 -0.49
CA CYS A 65 0.29 -2.68 -0.36
C CYS A 65 0.13 -2.05 1.02
N VAL A 66 1.21 -1.98 1.79
CA VAL A 66 1.24 -1.41 3.14
C VAL A 66 1.93 -0.04 3.09
N GLY A 67 1.29 0.96 3.66
CA GLY A 67 1.80 2.33 3.75
C GLY A 67 1.77 2.87 5.18
N GLN A 68 2.60 3.87 5.46
CA GLN A 68 2.54 4.64 6.70
C GLN A 68 1.51 5.75 6.54
N ALA A 69 0.58 5.86 7.49
CA ALA A 69 -0.33 7.00 7.61
C ALA A 69 -0.08 7.72 8.95
N GLY A 70 0.82 8.70 8.93
CA GLY A 70 1.23 9.44 10.14
C GLY A 70 0.04 10.10 10.84
N GLY A 71 -0.08 9.90 12.15
CA GLY A 71 -1.16 10.46 12.97
C GLY A 71 -2.43 9.60 13.07
N ARG A 72 -2.57 8.52 12.29
CA ARG A 72 -3.65 7.55 12.50
C ARG A 72 -3.35 6.67 13.71
N ALA A 73 -4.37 6.36 14.51
CA ALA A 73 -4.25 5.59 15.75
C ALA A 73 -4.54 4.08 15.58
N ALA A 74 -4.86 3.64 14.37
CA ALA A 74 -5.37 2.29 14.07
C ALA A 74 -4.87 1.81 12.70
N ILE A 75 -4.90 0.50 12.46
CA ILE A 75 -4.67 -0.09 11.14
C ILE A 75 -5.91 0.13 10.27
N THR A 76 -5.75 0.68 9.07
CA THR A 76 -6.89 1.02 8.21
C THR A 76 -6.82 0.32 6.84
N PRO A 77 -7.57 -0.78 6.63
CA PRO A 77 -7.77 -1.33 5.30
C PRO A 77 -8.49 -0.30 4.41
N GLU A 78 -7.94 -0.03 3.23
CA GLU A 78 -8.47 0.96 2.30
C GLU A 78 -9.50 0.33 1.34
N MET A 79 -10.69 0.92 1.27
CA MET A 79 -11.80 0.44 0.44
C MET A 79 -11.66 0.86 -1.03
N ILE A 80 -11.06 2.01 -1.30
CA ILE A 80 -11.07 2.64 -2.63
C ILE A 80 -9.76 3.37 -2.90
N ALA A 81 -9.26 3.22 -4.12
CA ALA A 81 -8.18 4.04 -4.68
C ALA A 81 -8.78 4.96 -5.76
N VAL A 82 -8.46 6.24 -5.71
CA VAL A 82 -8.90 7.25 -6.68
C VAL A 82 -7.77 7.54 -7.68
N ASN A 83 -8.13 7.89 -8.91
CA ASN A 83 -7.19 8.13 -10.01
C ASN A 83 -6.66 9.57 -9.99
N ILE A 84 -6.16 10.04 -8.85
CA ILE A 84 -5.63 11.40 -8.65
C ILE A 84 -4.35 11.31 -7.83
N MET A 85 -3.34 12.08 -8.22
CA MET A 85 -2.14 12.39 -7.44
C MET A 85 -2.21 13.86 -7.04
N ASP A 86 -2.08 14.13 -5.74
CA ASP A 86 -2.11 15.48 -5.18
C ASP A 86 -1.22 15.55 -3.94
N ALA A 87 0.07 15.85 -4.16
CA ALA A 87 1.11 15.70 -3.17
C ALA A 87 1.28 16.94 -2.29
N ARG A 88 1.14 16.77 -0.97
CA ARG A 88 1.40 17.85 0.01
C ARG A 88 2.89 18.18 0.12
N ILE A 89 3.75 17.17 0.12
CA ILE A 89 5.22 17.27 0.16
C ILE A 89 5.84 16.65 -1.09
N PRO A 90 7.07 17.02 -1.48
CA PRO A 90 7.78 16.33 -2.55
C PRO A 90 8.09 14.87 -2.18
N ASP A 91 8.10 14.00 -3.18
CA ASP A 91 8.59 12.63 -3.07
C ASP A 91 10.13 12.58 -2.94
N ASN A 92 10.71 11.38 -2.83
CA ASN A 92 12.16 11.20 -2.66
C ASN A 92 12.99 11.63 -3.88
N ALA A 93 12.37 11.89 -5.04
CA ALA A 93 13.00 12.44 -6.23
C ALA A 93 12.69 13.93 -6.45
N GLY A 94 11.97 14.57 -5.52
CA GLY A 94 11.57 15.98 -5.59
C GLY A 94 10.32 16.24 -6.44
N ASN A 95 9.61 15.21 -6.91
CA ASN A 95 8.36 15.39 -7.63
C ASN A 95 7.25 15.79 -6.66
N LYS A 96 6.38 16.71 -7.09
CA LYS A 96 5.24 17.16 -6.30
C LYS A 96 4.02 17.38 -7.22
N PRO A 97 3.38 16.29 -7.70
CA PRO A 97 2.22 16.41 -8.56
C PRO A 97 1.10 17.18 -7.86
N CYS A 98 0.34 17.96 -8.64
CA CYS A 98 -0.75 18.77 -8.11
C CYS A 98 -2.00 18.57 -8.96
N HIS A 99 -2.96 17.83 -8.42
CA HIS A 99 -4.22 17.49 -9.09
C HIS A 99 -4.04 16.85 -10.49
N GLU A 100 -3.19 15.83 -10.58
CA GLU A 100 -2.89 15.11 -11.82
C GLU A 100 -3.51 13.72 -11.81
N LEU A 101 -3.88 13.19 -12.98
CA LEU A 101 -4.37 11.81 -13.09
C LEU A 101 -3.21 10.81 -12.96
N ILE A 102 -3.41 9.71 -12.21
CA ILE A 102 -2.43 8.61 -12.15
C ILE A 102 -2.32 7.92 -13.53
N ILE A 103 -3.47 7.58 -14.12
CA ILE A 103 -3.59 6.98 -15.45
C ILE A 103 -4.62 7.77 -16.25
N LYS A 104 -4.18 8.47 -17.29
CA LYS A 104 -5.03 9.36 -18.10
C LYS A 104 -6.31 8.69 -18.66
N GLU A 105 -6.18 7.45 -19.12
CA GLU A 105 -7.29 6.67 -19.68
C GLU A 105 -7.89 5.67 -18.65
N GLY A 106 -7.52 5.81 -17.38
CA GLY A 106 -8.01 4.98 -16.29
C GLY A 106 -9.36 5.45 -15.77
N ARG A 107 -10.13 4.53 -15.17
CA ARG A 107 -11.35 4.87 -14.42
C ARG A 107 -11.04 5.83 -13.28
N GLU A 108 -12.05 6.56 -12.83
CA GLU A 108 -11.95 7.55 -11.76
C GLU A 108 -11.54 6.93 -10.42
N ALA A 109 -11.95 5.68 -10.17
CA ALA A 109 -11.60 4.95 -8.96
C ALA A 109 -11.74 3.43 -9.13
N TYR A 110 -11.07 2.70 -8.24
CA TYR A 110 -11.13 1.24 -8.13
C TYR A 110 -11.39 0.86 -6.67
N PHE A 111 -12.39 0.01 -6.45
CA PHE A 111 -12.62 -0.61 -5.14
C PHE A 111 -11.60 -1.72 -4.90
N SER A 112 -11.16 -1.86 -3.66
CA SER A 112 -10.34 -2.98 -3.22
C SER A 112 -11.08 -4.30 -3.46
N SER A 113 -10.39 -5.27 -4.06
CA SER A 113 -10.90 -6.63 -4.21
C SER A 113 -10.62 -7.50 -2.97
N LEU A 114 -9.93 -6.96 -1.96
CA LEU A 114 -9.72 -7.65 -0.68
C LEU A 114 -10.99 -7.55 0.18
N PRO A 115 -11.22 -8.53 1.09
CA PRO A 115 -12.36 -8.50 2.00
C PRO A 115 -12.10 -7.52 3.16
N VAL A 116 -12.02 -6.22 2.87
CA VAL A 116 -11.55 -5.17 3.80
C VAL A 116 -12.36 -5.11 5.10
N LYS A 117 -13.66 -5.42 5.05
CA LYS A 117 -14.54 -5.49 6.23
C LYS A 117 -14.25 -6.71 7.11
N ASP A 118 -13.90 -7.84 6.49
CA ASP A 118 -13.50 -9.03 7.25
C ASP A 118 -12.11 -8.86 7.85
N ILE A 119 -11.20 -8.13 7.17
CA ILE A 119 -9.89 -7.75 7.70
C ILE A 119 -10.06 -6.85 8.93
N GLU A 120 -10.85 -5.78 8.82
CA GLU A 120 -11.19 -4.89 9.94
C GLU A 120 -11.77 -5.68 11.12
N LYS A 121 -12.74 -6.55 10.86
CA LYS A 121 -13.35 -7.38 11.89
C LYS A 121 -12.32 -8.28 12.56
N ASN A 122 -11.50 -8.99 11.79
CA ASN A 122 -10.51 -9.91 12.31
C ASN A 122 -9.46 -9.20 13.19
N LEU A 123 -8.99 -8.02 12.78
CA LEU A 123 -8.07 -7.21 13.57
C LEU A 123 -8.71 -6.82 14.92
N ASN A 124 -9.94 -6.31 14.89
CA ASN A 124 -10.65 -5.90 16.10
C ASN A 124 -10.97 -7.09 17.03
N ASP A 125 -11.38 -8.25 16.48
CA ASP A 125 -11.60 -9.48 17.25
C ASP A 125 -10.32 -9.95 17.97
N ASN A 126 -9.14 -9.59 17.47
CA ASN A 126 -7.83 -9.89 18.06
C ASN A 126 -7.24 -8.72 18.87
N GLY A 127 -8.05 -7.70 19.20
CA GLY A 127 -7.62 -6.57 20.02
C GLY A 127 -6.67 -5.59 19.32
N ILE A 128 -6.60 -5.64 17.98
CA ILE A 128 -5.82 -4.68 17.17
C ILE A 128 -6.79 -3.62 16.65
N PRO A 129 -6.70 -2.35 17.10
CA PRO A 129 -7.61 -1.30 16.65
C PRO A 129 -7.57 -1.16 15.13
N SER A 130 -8.75 -1.28 14.50
CA SER A 130 -8.89 -1.12 13.06
C SER A 130 -10.20 -0.45 12.66
N SER A 131 -10.15 0.34 11.58
CA SER A 131 -11.33 0.86 10.91
C SER A 131 -11.14 0.85 9.40
N VAL A 132 -12.17 0.51 8.63
CA VAL A 132 -12.10 0.66 7.17
C VAL A 132 -12.02 2.15 6.81
N SER A 133 -11.04 2.49 5.98
CA SER A 133 -10.91 3.80 5.38
C SER A 133 -11.51 3.80 3.97
N TYR A 134 -12.18 4.90 3.61
CA TYR A 134 -12.83 5.08 2.31
C TYR A 134 -12.05 6.05 1.41
N GLY A 135 -10.75 6.18 1.65
CA GLY A 135 -9.83 6.98 0.84
C GLY A 135 -8.39 6.82 1.34
N ALA A 136 -7.50 6.43 0.43
CA ALA A 136 -6.10 6.12 0.75
C ALA A 136 -5.17 7.34 0.72
N ASP A 137 -5.73 8.56 0.80
CA ASP A 137 -5.06 9.83 0.46
C ASP A 137 -4.54 9.83 -1.01
N ASN A 138 -4.02 10.98 -1.47
CA ASN A 138 -3.53 11.15 -2.86
C ASN A 138 -2.01 11.48 -2.90
N GLU A 139 -1.32 11.22 -1.79
CA GLU A 139 0.10 11.50 -1.56
C GLU A 139 1.03 10.36 -2.02
#